data_AF-W2TDT9-F1
#
_entry.id   AF-W2TDT9-F1
#
_cell.length_a   1.000
_cell.length_b   1.000
_cell.length_c   1.000
_cell.angle_alpha   90.00
_cell.angle_beta   90.00
_cell.angle_gamma   90.00
#
_symmetry.space_group_name_H-M   'P 1'
#
loop_
_entity.id
_entity.type
_entity.pdbx_description
1 polymer ?
#
loop_
_entity_poly.entity_id
_entity_poly.type
_entity_poly.pdbx_seq_one_letter_code
_entity_poly.pdbx_strand_id
1 'polypeptide(L)'
;MNVCESPKYSYLFYGDKVYSILDDRVVSSHKIADLFPSGPNSVNAAVFDEDNGIFVLIHERSVYGYKYMGTASMVLDSSYPKGLPDNVRGISKWEHGHANVYTKNLVFSYNSADKSVVGDGVPVPRFLRC
;
A
#
# COMPACT_ATOMS: atom_id res chain seq x y z
N MET A 1 24.24 -20.02 16.41
CA MET A 1 22.91 -19.50 16.79
C MET A 1 22.09 -19.40 15.53
N ASN A 2 21.11 -20.27 15.34
CA ASN A 2 20.14 -20.10 14.25
C ASN A 2 19.16 -19.01 14.68
N VAL A 3 19.19 -17.89 13.98
CA VAL A 3 18.13 -16.89 14.06
C VAL A 3 16.97 -17.49 13.26
N CYS A 4 15.87 -17.82 13.95
CA CYS A 4 14.63 -18.15 13.26
C CYS A 4 14.11 -16.85 12.62
N GLU A 5 14.46 -16.61 11.37
CA GLU A 5 13.80 -15.55 10.61
C GLU A 5 12.32 -15.88 10.53
N SER A 6 11.46 -14.94 10.93
CA SER A 6 10.03 -15.07 10.70
C SER A 6 9.79 -15.20 9.20
N PRO A 7 8.91 -16.11 8.75
CA PRO A 7 8.62 -16.27 7.34
C PRO A 7 8.19 -14.94 6.74
N LYS A 8 8.84 -14.53 5.65
CA LYS A 8 8.51 -13.31 4.92
C LYS A 8 7.36 -13.62 3.97
N TYR A 9 6.23 -12.95 4.18
CA TYR A 9 5.07 -13.08 3.31
C TYR A 9 5.02 -11.95 2.30
N SER A 10 4.59 -12.26 1.09
CA SER A 10 4.09 -11.27 0.13
C SER A 10 2.56 -11.29 0.14
N TYR A 11 1.94 -10.14 -0.15
CA TYR A 11 0.48 -10.03 -0.18
C TYR A 11 0.02 -9.62 -1.57
N LEU A 12 -0.96 -10.33 -2.10
CA LEU A 12 -1.61 -10.03 -3.38
C LEU A 12 -3.07 -9.65 -3.15
N PHE A 13 -3.51 -8.57 -3.78
CA PHE A 13 -4.88 -8.07 -3.69
C PHE A 13 -5.58 -8.27 -5.04
N TYR A 14 -6.77 -8.87 -5.03
CA TYR A 14 -7.60 -9.01 -6.22
C TYR A 14 -9.08 -9.09 -5.85
N GLY A 15 -9.90 -8.22 -6.45
CA GLY A 15 -11.31 -8.09 -6.08
C GLY A 15 -11.46 -7.67 -4.61
N ASP A 16 -12.22 -8.46 -3.86
CA ASP A 16 -12.44 -8.28 -2.42
C ASP A 16 -11.53 -9.13 -1.53
N LYS A 17 -10.47 -9.73 -2.10
CA LYS A 17 -9.61 -10.69 -1.39
C LYS A 17 -8.16 -10.26 -1.28
N VAL A 18 -7.53 -10.75 -0.21
CA VAL A 18 -6.10 -10.71 0.05
C VAL A 18 -5.58 -12.14 0.11
N TYR A 19 -4.53 -12.41 -0.65
CA TYR A 19 -3.83 -13.69 -0.69
C TYR A 19 -2.48 -13.53 -0.03
N SER A 20 -2.17 -14.41 0.92
CA SER A 20 -0.82 -14.48 1.50
C SER A 20 0.01 -15.46 0.68
N ILE A 21 1.17 -15.00 0.23
CA ILE A 21 2.13 -15.77 -0.55
C ILE A 21 3.33 -16.05 0.34
N LEU A 22 3.66 -17.33 0.50
CA LEU A 22 4.90 -17.77 1.14
C LEU A 22 5.76 -18.40 0.05
N ASP A 23 6.97 -17.88 -0.12
CA ASP A 23 7.89 -18.21 -1.20
C ASP A 23 7.22 -18.04 -2.58
N ASP A 24 6.68 -19.14 -3.14
CA ASP A 24 6.14 -19.22 -4.50
C ASP A 24 4.65 -19.60 -4.56
N ARG A 25 3.97 -19.75 -3.42
CA ARG A 25 2.60 -20.27 -3.36
C ARG A 25 1.67 -19.45 -2.50
N VAL A 26 0.41 -19.40 -2.92
CA VAL A 26 -0.68 -18.89 -2.09
C VAL A 26 -0.93 -19.90 -0.96
N VAL A 27 -0.82 -19.45 0.29
CA VAL A 27 -1.02 -20.28 1.49
C VAL A 27 -2.32 -19.97 2.23
N SER A 28 -2.88 -18.78 2.02
CA SER A 28 -4.17 -18.40 2.59
C SER A 28 -4.86 -17.32 1.77
N SER A 29 -6.16 -17.18 1.97
CA SER A 29 -6.95 -16.09 1.41
C SER A 29 -8.01 -15.61 2.40
N HIS A 30 -8.19 -14.29 2.51
CA HIS A 30 -9.20 -13.67 3.36
C HIS A 30 -9.93 -12.57 2.57
N LYS A 31 -11.12 -12.17 3.02
CA LYS A 31 -11.71 -10.93 2.51
C LYS A 31 -10.92 -9.75 3.03
N ILE A 32 -10.83 -8.69 2.21
CA ILE A 32 -10.20 -7.43 2.62
C ILE A 32 -10.89 -6.91 3.89
N ALA A 33 -12.22 -6.93 3.94
CA ALA A 33 -12.98 -6.43 5.10
C ALA A 33 -12.70 -7.20 6.41
N ASP A 34 -12.25 -8.45 6.35
CA ASP A 34 -11.93 -9.25 7.54
C ASP A 34 -10.56 -8.84 8.13
N LEU A 35 -9.59 -8.54 7.26
CA LEU A 35 -8.24 -8.15 7.66
C LEU A 35 -8.11 -6.64 7.87
N PHE A 36 -8.86 -5.84 7.12
CA PHE A 36 -8.81 -4.38 7.08
C PHE A 36 -10.20 -3.80 7.37
N PRO A 37 -10.68 -3.92 8.61
CA PRO A 37 -12.01 -3.43 8.99
C PRO A 37 -12.10 -1.91 8.78
N SER A 38 -13.32 -1.44 8.50
CA SER A 38 -13.63 -0.03 8.18
C SER A 38 -12.88 0.53 6.96
N GLY A 39 -12.24 -0.36 6.17
CA GLY A 39 -11.52 -0.03 4.96
C GLY A 39 -12.36 -0.22 3.70
N PRO A 40 -11.73 -0.09 2.53
CA PRO A 40 -12.41 -0.31 1.26
C PRO A 40 -12.62 -1.81 1.01
N ASN A 41 -13.66 -2.15 0.24
CA ASN A 41 -13.94 -3.56 -0.15
C ASN A 41 -13.11 -4.04 -1.34
N SER A 42 -12.28 -3.17 -1.92
CA SER A 42 -11.33 -3.48 -2.99
C SER A 42 -10.22 -2.43 -2.97
N VAL A 43 -9.08 -2.71 -3.60
CA VAL A 43 -7.98 -1.75 -3.69
C VAL A 43 -7.46 -1.66 -5.12
N ASN A 44 -7.05 -0.45 -5.52
CA ASN A 44 -6.31 -0.23 -6.75
C ASN A 44 -4.82 -0.50 -6.54
N ALA A 45 -4.32 -0.23 -5.33
CA ALA A 45 -2.93 -0.46 -4.95
C ALA A 45 -2.81 -0.67 -3.43
N ALA A 46 -1.76 -1.36 -3.03
CA ALA A 46 -1.39 -1.53 -1.63
C ALA A 46 0.14 -1.49 -1.52
N VAL A 47 0.65 -0.96 -0.41
CA VAL A 47 2.08 -0.96 -0.09
C VAL A 47 2.28 -1.12 1.41
N PHE A 48 3.28 -1.89 1.81
CA PHE A 48 3.73 -1.93 3.19
C PHE A 48 4.92 -1.00 3.37
N ASP A 49 4.78 -0.05 4.29
CA ASP A 49 5.86 0.80 4.77
C ASP A 49 6.55 0.08 5.93
N GLU A 50 7.69 -0.56 5.66
CA GLU A 50 8.45 -1.31 6.65
C GLU A 50 9.01 -0.40 7.77
N ASP A 51 9.43 0.82 7.42
CA ASP A 51 10.04 1.77 8.37
C ASP A 51 9.03 2.23 9.42
N ASN A 52 7.79 2.47 9.01
CA ASN A 52 6.71 2.94 9.89
C ASN A 52 5.78 1.81 10.37
N GLY A 53 5.92 0.60 9.83
CA GLY A 53 5.03 -0.53 10.11
C GLY A 53 3.58 -0.29 9.69
N ILE A 54 3.36 0.44 8.58
CA ILE A 54 2.02 0.81 8.09
C ILE A 54 1.69 0.09 6.79
N PHE A 55 0.57 -0.65 6.78
CA PHE A 55 -0.08 -1.11 5.56
C PHE A 55 -0.92 0.01 4.96
N VAL A 56 -0.53 0.49 3.79
CA VAL A 56 -1.22 1.53 3.05
C VAL A 56 -2.09 0.87 1.97
N LEU A 57 -3.40 1.09 2.03
CA LEU A 57 -4.36 0.67 1.01
C LEU A 57 -4.87 1.89 0.25
N ILE A 58 -4.94 1.79 -1.07
CA ILE A 58 -5.45 2.85 -1.94
C ILE A 58 -6.68 2.34 -2.67
N HIS A 59 -7.80 3.04 -2.50
CA HIS A 59 -9.02 2.84 -3.25
C HIS A 59 -9.48 4.17 -3.82
N GLU A 60 -9.51 4.27 -5.14
CA GLU A 60 -9.78 5.47 -5.93
C GLU A 60 -8.88 6.66 -5.51
N ARG A 61 -9.40 7.53 -4.65
CA ARG A 61 -8.69 8.70 -4.12
C ARG A 61 -8.48 8.64 -2.62
N SER A 62 -8.81 7.53 -1.98
CA SER A 62 -8.72 7.38 -0.54
C SER A 62 -7.54 6.47 -0.19
N VAL A 63 -6.64 6.99 0.63
CA VAL A 63 -5.55 6.23 1.25
C VAL A 63 -6.00 5.85 2.64
N TYR A 64 -5.87 4.58 2.99
CA TYR A 64 -6.11 4.04 4.32
C TYR A 64 -4.78 3.53 4.86
N GLY A 65 -4.47 3.84 6.12
CA GLY A 65 -3.24 3.41 6.77
C GLY A 65 -3.58 2.49 7.93
N TYR A 66 -3.00 1.31 7.95
CA TYR A 66 -3.29 0.25 8.90
C TYR A 66 -2.06 -0.14 9.68
N LYS A 67 -2.22 -0.38 10.98
CA LYS A 67 -1.17 -0.89 11.86
C LYS A 67 -1.47 -2.31 12.29
N TYR A 68 -0.43 -3.12 12.32
CA TYR A 68 -0.48 -4.43 12.95
C TYR A 68 -0.33 -4.28 14.47
N MET A 69 -1.30 -4.79 15.23
CA MET A 69 -1.31 -4.71 16.70
C MET A 69 -1.19 -6.09 17.38
N GLY A 70 -0.68 -7.10 16.67
CA GLY A 70 -0.58 -8.47 17.20
C GLY A 70 -1.86 -9.30 17.07
N THR A 71 -2.89 -8.76 16.42
CA THR A 71 -4.18 -9.42 16.17
C THR A 71 -4.31 -9.89 14.72
N ALA A 72 -5.27 -10.77 14.45
CA ALA A 72 -5.51 -11.25 13.08
C ALA A 72 -6.01 -10.13 12.14
N SER A 73 -6.75 -9.16 12.66
CA SER A 73 -7.17 -7.97 11.93
C SER A 73 -6.24 -6.79 12.20
N MET A 74 -6.12 -5.92 11.22
CA MET A 74 -5.38 -4.67 11.29
C MET A 74 -6.25 -3.56 11.89
N VAL A 75 -5.58 -2.56 12.46
CA VAL A 75 -6.26 -1.39 13.05
C VAL A 75 -6.04 -0.18 12.16
N LEU A 76 -7.12 0.47 11.73
CA LEU A 76 -7.06 1.72 10.96
C LEU A 76 -6.45 2.82 11.84
N ASP A 77 -5.37 3.42 11.38
CA ASP A 77 -4.73 4.54 12.05
C ASP A 77 -5.63 5.78 11.98
N SER A 78 -5.80 6.47 13.10
CA SER A 78 -6.72 7.61 13.22
C SER A 78 -6.35 8.82 12.36
N SER A 79 -5.14 8.87 11.81
CA SER A 79 -4.73 9.91 10.87
C SER A 79 -5.12 9.63 9.41
N TYR A 80 -5.89 8.56 9.16
CA TYR A 80 -6.43 8.13 7.87
C TYR A 80 -7.97 8.02 7.94
N PRO A 81 -8.70 8.08 6.80
CA PRO A 81 -8.20 8.12 5.42
C PRO A 81 -7.66 9.49 4.98
N LYS A 82 -6.85 9.49 3.93
CA LYS A 82 -6.30 10.71 3.29
C LYS A 82 -6.61 10.75 1.81
N GLY A 83 -6.66 11.94 1.22
CA GLY A 83 -6.93 12.13 -0.20
C GLY A 83 -5.70 11.94 -1.09
N LEU A 84 -5.87 11.31 -2.24
CA LEU A 84 -4.94 11.31 -3.38
C LEU A 84 -5.47 12.16 -4.54
N PRO A 85 -4.59 12.54 -5.48
CA PRO A 85 -4.99 13.05 -6.79
C PRO A 85 -5.87 12.03 -7.55
N ASP A 86 -6.61 12.49 -8.56
CA ASP A 86 -7.48 11.63 -9.37
C ASP A 86 -6.69 10.53 -10.12
N ASN A 87 -7.35 9.36 -10.31
CA ASN A 87 -6.90 8.26 -11.17
C ASN A 87 -5.57 7.57 -10.79
N VAL A 88 -5.35 7.33 -9.49
CA VAL A 88 -4.21 6.53 -9.03
C VAL A 88 -4.34 5.07 -9.47
N ARG A 89 -3.26 4.54 -10.04
CA ARG A 89 -3.13 3.19 -10.58
C ARG A 89 -2.10 2.34 -9.84
N GLY A 90 -1.23 2.95 -9.07
CA GLY A 90 -0.16 2.27 -8.35
C GLY A 90 0.57 3.22 -7.42
N ILE A 91 1.28 2.65 -6.43
CA ILE A 91 2.24 3.36 -5.60
C ILE A 91 3.49 2.50 -5.47
N SER A 92 4.69 3.09 -5.52
CA SER A 92 5.91 2.36 -5.23
C SER A 92 6.06 2.11 -3.73
N LYS A 93 7.01 1.25 -3.36
CA LYS A 93 7.56 1.25 -2.01
C LYS A 93 8.07 2.65 -1.64
N TRP A 94 8.14 2.91 -0.35
CA TRP A 94 8.76 4.10 0.20
C TRP A 94 10.28 3.99 0.08
N GLU A 95 10.91 5.06 -0.38
CA GLU A 95 12.36 5.25 -0.33
C GLU A 95 12.65 6.65 0.20
N HIS A 96 13.41 6.74 1.30
CA HIS A 96 13.77 8.01 1.94
C HIS A 96 12.55 8.92 2.27
N GLY A 97 11.43 8.35 2.68
CA GLY A 97 10.21 9.10 3.03
C GLY A 97 9.33 9.52 1.84
N HIS A 98 9.69 9.10 0.62
CA HIS A 98 8.91 9.37 -0.59
C HIS A 98 8.44 8.09 -1.26
N ALA A 99 7.25 8.10 -1.86
CA ALA A 99 6.76 7.05 -2.73
C ALA A 99 6.25 7.63 -4.06
N ASN A 100 6.46 6.91 -5.15
CA ASN A 100 5.96 7.29 -6.46
C ASN A 100 4.51 6.85 -6.62
N VAL A 101 3.58 7.79 -6.76
CA VAL A 101 2.18 7.54 -7.06
C VAL A 101 1.98 7.60 -8.57
N TYR A 102 1.65 6.45 -9.17
CA TYR A 102 1.45 6.29 -10.61
C TYR A 102 -0.01 6.54 -10.96
N THR A 103 -0.25 7.42 -11.92
CA THR A 103 -1.56 7.63 -12.55
C THR A 103 -1.53 7.17 -14.01
N LYS A 104 -2.58 7.45 -14.78
CA LYS A 104 -2.60 7.13 -16.22
C LYS A 104 -1.46 7.83 -17.00
N ASN A 105 -1.17 9.10 -16.66
CA ASN A 105 -0.29 9.95 -17.46
C ASN A 105 0.91 10.50 -16.69
N LEU A 106 0.80 10.61 -15.36
CA LEU A 106 1.79 11.25 -14.49
C LEU A 106 2.21 10.32 -13.35
N VAL A 107 3.45 10.48 -12.91
CA VAL A 107 4.01 9.91 -11.68
C VAL A 107 4.28 11.05 -10.72
N PHE A 108 3.70 10.99 -9.54
CA PHE A 108 3.82 12.00 -8.51
C PHE A 108 4.72 11.50 -7.38
N SER A 109 5.58 12.36 -6.83
CA SER A 109 6.26 12.03 -5.57
C SER A 109 5.33 12.34 -4.41
N TYR A 110 5.01 11.35 -3.59
CA TYR A 110 4.20 11.52 -2.38
C TYR A 110 5.09 11.48 -1.16
N ASN A 111 5.00 12.49 -0.30
CA ASN A 111 5.76 12.65 0.92
C ASN A 111 4.98 12.08 2.11
N SER A 112 5.59 11.17 2.87
CA SER A 112 4.93 10.53 4.03
C SER A 112 4.75 11.46 5.23
N ALA A 113 5.69 12.39 5.43
CA ALA A 113 5.67 13.36 6.54
C ALA A 113 4.57 14.40 6.34
N ASP A 114 4.54 15.01 5.16
CA ASP A 114 3.55 16.04 4.79
C ASP A 114 2.24 15.43 4.31
N LYS A 115 2.24 14.12 4.04
CA LYS A 115 1.09 13.33 3.63
C LYS A 115 0.43 13.87 2.36
N SER A 116 1.25 14.36 1.43
CA SER A 116 0.82 15.08 0.23
C SER A 116 1.72 14.78 -0.98
N VAL A 117 1.22 15.13 -2.16
CA VAL A 117 2.01 15.08 -3.40
C VAL A 117 2.88 16.33 -3.53
N VAL A 118 4.12 16.12 -3.96
CA VAL A 118 5.12 17.16 -4.21
C VAL A 118 5.23 17.42 -5.71
N GLY A 119 5.10 18.69 -6.12
CA GLY A 119 5.29 19.16 -7.48
C GLY A 119 4.17 18.77 -8.47
N ASP A 120 4.41 19.05 -9.75
CA ASP A 120 3.40 18.91 -10.82
C ASP A 120 3.29 17.49 -11.41
N GLY A 121 4.16 16.57 -10.97
CA GLY A 121 4.26 15.21 -11.50
C GLY A 121 5.11 15.09 -12.78
N VAL A 122 5.60 13.87 -13.02
CA VAL A 122 6.47 13.52 -14.16
C VAL A 122 5.68 12.65 -15.15
N PRO A 123 5.67 12.94 -16.45
CA PRO A 123 5.02 12.08 -17.43
C PRO A 123 5.49 10.62 -17.36
N VAL A 124 4.57 9.66 -17.32
CA VAL A 124 4.87 8.21 -17.25
C VAL A 124 5.87 7.77 -18.33
N PRO A 125 5.73 8.18 -19.61
CA PRO A 125 6.70 7.82 -20.65
C PRO A 125 8.10 8.41 -20.46
N ARG A 126 8.23 9.45 -19.63
CA ARG A 126 9.52 10.05 -19.25
C ARG A 126 10.10 9.37 -18.03
N PHE A 127 9.26 9.01 -17.07
CA PHE A 127 9.65 8.37 -15.81
C PHE A 127 10.12 6.91 -16.02
N LEU A 128 9.44 6.15 -16.87
CA LEU A 128 9.76 4.74 -17.14
C LEU A 128 10.84 4.54 -18.22
N ARG A 129 11.54 5.61 -18.63
CA ARG A 129 12.66 5.46 -19.57
C ARG A 129 13.87 4.90 -18.84
N CYS A 130 14.40 3.80 -19.36
CA CYS A 130 15.74 3.32 -19.09
C CYS A 130 16.77 4.11 -19.91
#